data_AF-A0A1T5P980-F1
#
_entry.id   AF-A0A1T5P980-F1
#
_cell.length_a   1.000
_cell.length_b   1.000
_cell.length_c   1.000
_cell.angle_alpha   90.00
_cell.angle_beta   90.00
_cell.angle_gamma   90.00
#
_symmetry.space_group_name_H-M   'P 1'
#
loop_
_entity.id
_entity.type
_entity.pdbx_description
1 polymer ?
#
loop_
_entity_poly.entity_id
_entity_poly.type
_entity_poly.pdbx_seq_one_letter_code
_entity_poly.pdbx_strand_id
1 'polypeptide(L)'
;MKQLRYIIISILIIVAGWSCKKESRINYTDENAPAPAPVTNIKVTVSPGAAILTYKLPTDPQLSYIKAVYEMQPGVFREAKASYYTDTLHLIGFGDTLVHKVQVFSVGKNEKVSAPVELTVQPLRPAVISAFSSITMGATFGGVQISFRNDAKDNLALTLMMDSTGQNTWTTVNTFYTGAPLGTYSVRGFDTTVKKFAIFVRDRWSNRSDTLIKSLKPVYEELISKSTWKELRLPTDTWAQADGGYQFSWLFDNNINSIFASTNLSVLPQWSTIDLGKKVVLSRIVEHQQQADHFYAGSAVKKFELWGSNDPSPDGSWDNWQLLGSFNSFKPSGLPLGQTTEEDRNYAWFKGEDFSFDRLLPAVRFLRFKTLETYSMSGQVVIAEIDLWGQQVP
;
A
#
# COMPACT_ATOMS: atom_id res chain seq x y z
N MET A 1 9.24 31.26 70.02
CA MET A 1 9.24 30.53 68.74
C MET A 1 7.85 30.13 68.22
N LYS A 2 6.84 29.82 69.06
CA LYS A 2 5.48 29.46 68.59
C LYS A 2 4.71 30.65 67.98
N GLN A 3 4.79 31.84 68.59
CA GLN A 3 4.15 33.07 68.11
C GLN A 3 4.64 33.51 66.70
N LEU A 4 5.94 33.41 66.43
CA LEU A 4 6.52 33.76 65.13
C LEU A 4 6.13 32.77 64.02
N ARG A 5 5.91 31.49 64.36
CA ARG A 5 5.38 30.49 63.41
C ARG A 5 3.95 30.80 63.00
N TYR A 6 3.10 31.26 63.91
CA TYR A 6 1.72 31.63 63.56
C TYR A 6 1.67 32.87 62.66
N ILE A 7 2.56 33.83 62.85
CA ILE A 7 2.68 35.01 61.98
C ILE A 7 3.18 34.63 60.58
N ILE A 8 4.16 33.72 60.50
CA ILE A 8 4.67 33.21 59.20
C ILE A 8 3.62 32.36 58.48
N ILE A 9 2.83 31.56 59.20
CA ILE A 9 1.75 30.75 58.59
C ILE A 9 0.61 31.65 58.12
N SER A 10 0.25 32.69 58.87
CA SER A 10 -0.79 33.64 58.46
C SER A 10 -0.36 34.51 57.28
N ILE A 11 0.91 34.91 57.19
CA ILE A 11 1.41 35.64 56.01
C ILE A 11 1.48 34.74 54.76
N LEU A 12 1.80 33.44 54.92
CA LEU A 12 1.82 32.48 53.82
C LEU A 12 0.41 32.21 53.25
N ILE A 13 -0.61 32.21 54.12
CA ILE A 13 -2.01 32.04 53.72
C ILE A 13 -2.54 33.29 52.99
N ILE A 14 -2.08 34.49 53.36
CA ILE A 14 -2.47 35.74 52.69
C ILE A 14 -1.83 35.84 51.28
N VAL A 15 -0.59 35.39 51.11
CA VAL A 15 0.08 35.38 49.80
C VAL A 15 -0.46 34.29 48.86
N ALA A 16 -0.94 33.16 49.42
CA ALA A 16 -1.59 32.10 48.63
C ALA A 16 -2.99 32.47 48.11
N GLY A 17 -3.61 33.53 48.63
CA GLY A 17 -4.92 34.03 48.17
C GLY A 17 -4.89 34.89 46.92
N TRP A 18 -3.71 35.32 46.46
CA TRP A 18 -3.54 36.02 45.18
C TRP A 18 -3.49 35.01 44.04
N SER A 19 -4.64 34.40 43.76
CA SER A 19 -4.87 33.73 42.49
C SER A 19 -4.66 34.74 41.38
N CYS A 20 -3.66 34.51 40.54
CA CYS A 20 -3.48 35.22 39.29
C CYS A 20 -4.74 35.01 38.46
N LYS A 21 -5.63 36.01 38.42
CA LYS A 21 -6.71 36.05 37.44
C LYS A 21 -6.02 35.97 36.09
N LYS A 22 -6.24 34.88 35.36
CA LYS A 22 -5.95 34.83 33.92
C LYS A 22 -6.56 36.10 33.33
N GLU A 23 -5.74 37.03 32.86
CA GLU A 23 -6.22 38.10 32.00
C GLU A 23 -6.98 37.41 30.87
N SER A 24 -8.29 37.61 30.86
CA SER A 24 -9.10 37.28 29.69
C SER A 24 -8.46 38.01 28.53
N ARG A 25 -8.08 37.30 27.47
CA ARG A 25 -7.83 37.94 26.17
C ARG A 25 -8.96 38.93 25.94
N ILE A 26 -8.63 40.21 25.81
CA ILE A 26 -9.60 41.26 25.50
C ILE A 26 -10.01 41.06 24.05
N ASN A 27 -10.85 40.04 23.80
CA ASN A 27 -11.64 40.00 22.60
C ASN A 27 -12.73 41.05 22.83
N TYR A 28 -12.58 42.20 22.18
CA TYR A 28 -13.61 43.24 22.13
C TYR A 28 -14.82 42.70 21.36
N THR A 29 -15.59 41.81 21.99
CA THR A 29 -16.87 41.35 21.51
C THR A 29 -17.90 42.38 21.94
N ASP A 30 -18.51 43.06 20.97
CA ASP A 30 -19.65 43.94 21.23
C ASP A 30 -20.94 43.14 21.08
N GLU A 31 -21.54 42.79 22.22
CA GLU A 31 -22.81 42.05 22.26
C GLU A 31 -23.97 42.81 21.59
N ASN A 32 -23.90 44.15 21.52
CA ASN A 32 -24.94 44.98 20.95
C ASN A 32 -24.75 45.25 19.45
N ALA A 33 -23.55 45.04 18.91
CA ALA A 33 -23.28 45.23 17.48
C ALA A 33 -24.24 44.39 16.61
N PRO A 34 -24.68 44.91 15.44
CA PRO A 34 -25.51 44.15 14.50
C PRO A 34 -24.76 42.96 13.91
N ALA A 35 -25.49 42.03 13.28
CA ALA A 35 -24.86 40.96 12.51
C ALA A 35 -24.07 41.56 11.32
N PRO A 36 -22.92 40.96 10.94
CA PRO A 36 -22.19 41.43 9.76
C PRO A 36 -23.00 41.32 8.48
N ALA A 37 -22.68 42.13 7.48
CA ALA A 37 -23.29 42.03 6.17
C ALA A 37 -22.96 40.66 5.51
N PRO A 38 -23.85 40.10 4.68
CA PRO A 38 -23.55 38.88 3.92
C PRO A 38 -22.32 39.06 3.01
N VAL A 39 -21.62 37.97 2.73
CA VAL A 39 -20.53 37.95 1.74
C VAL A 39 -21.06 38.25 0.33
N THR A 40 -20.20 38.76 -0.55
CA THR A 40 -20.56 39.10 -1.94
C THR A 40 -19.63 38.43 -2.94
N ASN A 41 -19.95 38.47 -4.23
CA ASN A 41 -19.12 37.94 -5.32
C ASN A 41 -18.69 36.48 -5.13
N ILE A 42 -19.61 35.62 -4.69
CA ILE A 42 -19.33 34.19 -4.53
C ILE A 42 -19.05 33.57 -5.90
N LYS A 43 -17.91 32.89 -6.03
CA LYS A 43 -17.56 32.05 -7.19
C LYS A 43 -17.40 30.61 -6.73
N VAL A 44 -17.92 29.68 -7.52
CA VAL A 44 -17.90 28.25 -7.25
C VAL A 44 -16.90 27.57 -8.18
N THR A 45 -15.98 26.80 -7.62
CA THR A 45 -15.11 25.85 -8.36
C THR A 45 -15.41 24.44 -7.88
N VAL A 46 -15.83 23.55 -8.76
CA VAL A 46 -16.24 22.18 -8.40
C VAL A 46 -15.10 21.18 -8.55
N SER A 47 -15.06 20.16 -7.69
CA SER A 47 -14.08 19.08 -7.72
C SER A 47 -14.76 17.74 -7.36
N PRO A 48 -14.10 16.57 -7.51
CA PRO A 48 -14.68 15.28 -7.14
C PRO A 48 -15.19 15.29 -5.69
N GLY A 49 -16.50 15.07 -5.49
CA GLY A 49 -17.13 15.02 -4.16
C GLY A 49 -17.01 16.31 -3.33
N ALA A 50 -16.67 17.45 -3.96
CA ALA A 50 -16.36 18.69 -3.26
C ALA A 50 -16.61 19.94 -4.12
N ALA A 51 -16.62 21.10 -3.48
CA ALA A 51 -16.60 22.39 -4.14
C ALA A 51 -15.88 23.43 -3.28
N ILE A 52 -15.26 24.40 -3.95
CA ILE A 52 -14.55 25.51 -3.33
C ILE A 52 -15.32 26.77 -3.66
N LEU A 53 -15.72 27.48 -2.60
CA LEU A 53 -16.32 28.81 -2.72
C LEU A 53 -15.25 29.86 -2.45
N THR A 54 -15.12 30.83 -3.34
CA THR A 54 -14.34 32.05 -3.09
C THR A 54 -15.28 33.25 -3.07
N TYR A 55 -15.04 34.22 -2.19
CA TYR A 55 -16.00 35.32 -1.97
C TYR A 55 -15.31 36.59 -1.47
N LYS A 56 -16.00 37.73 -1.54
CA LYS A 56 -15.56 38.98 -0.96
C LYS A 56 -16.12 39.13 0.46
N LEU A 57 -15.23 39.27 1.44
CA LEU A 57 -15.56 39.49 2.85
C LEU A 57 -16.21 40.87 3.06
N PRO A 58 -17.19 40.98 3.98
CA PRO A 58 -17.71 42.27 4.41
C PRO A 58 -16.66 43.02 5.25
N THR A 59 -16.60 44.35 5.10
CA THR A 59 -15.73 45.19 5.94
C THR A 59 -16.43 45.45 7.27
N ASP A 60 -16.20 44.58 8.24
CA ASP A 60 -16.81 44.66 9.56
C ASP A 60 -15.80 44.27 10.67
N PRO A 61 -15.45 45.17 11.60
CA PRO A 61 -14.56 44.87 12.73
C PRO A 61 -15.08 43.77 13.67
N GLN A 62 -16.39 43.50 13.66
CA GLN A 62 -17.05 42.46 14.42
C GLN A 62 -17.14 41.14 13.66
N LEU A 63 -16.69 41.02 12.41
CA LEU A 63 -16.66 39.75 11.69
C LEU A 63 -15.76 38.72 12.40
N SER A 64 -16.26 37.49 12.53
CA SER A 64 -15.53 36.37 13.14
C SER A 64 -15.22 35.29 12.11
N TYR A 65 -16.23 34.77 11.42
CA TYR A 65 -16.03 33.73 10.40
C TYR A 65 -17.17 33.70 9.40
N ILE A 66 -16.92 33.08 8.25
CA ILE A 66 -17.94 32.72 7.28
C ILE A 66 -18.31 31.26 7.49
N LYS A 67 -19.60 30.97 7.43
CA LYS A 67 -20.17 29.64 7.60
C LYS A 67 -20.99 29.27 6.38
N ALA A 68 -20.74 28.11 5.79
CA ALA A 68 -21.64 27.49 4.83
C ALA A 68 -22.37 26.31 5.48
N VAL A 69 -23.68 26.21 5.25
CA VAL A 69 -24.50 25.06 5.60
C VAL A 69 -25.00 24.43 4.31
N TYR A 70 -24.79 23.12 4.17
CA TYR A 70 -25.20 22.36 2.97
C TYR A 70 -25.61 20.95 3.35
N GLU A 71 -26.54 20.40 2.58
CA GLU A 71 -26.91 19.00 2.65
C GLU A 71 -25.92 18.22 1.77
N MET A 72 -25.21 17.24 2.32
CA MET A 72 -24.25 16.42 1.55
C MET A 72 -24.86 15.12 1.03
N GLN A 73 -25.90 14.63 1.72
CA GLN A 73 -26.73 13.49 1.39
C GLN A 73 -28.15 13.80 1.90
N PRO A 74 -29.21 13.16 1.37
CA PRO A 74 -30.56 13.34 1.87
C PRO A 74 -30.65 13.19 3.40
N GLY A 75 -31.02 14.26 4.10
CA GLY A 75 -31.15 14.35 5.54
C GLY A 75 -29.84 14.57 6.32
N VAL A 76 -28.68 14.66 5.66
CA VAL A 76 -27.37 14.80 6.32
C VAL A 76 -26.73 16.14 5.98
N PHE A 77 -26.76 17.05 6.96
CA PHE A 77 -26.22 18.40 6.83
C PHE A 77 -24.79 18.52 7.33
N ARG A 78 -24.03 19.42 6.72
CA ARG A 78 -22.69 19.81 7.15
C ARG A 78 -22.52 21.31 7.23
N GLU A 79 -21.61 21.70 8.10
CA GLU A 79 -21.09 23.06 8.17
C GLU A 79 -19.64 23.08 7.66
N ALA A 80 -19.32 24.08 6.85
CA ALA A 80 -17.94 24.48 6.56
C ALA A 80 -17.73 25.88 7.15
N LYS A 81 -16.59 26.10 7.80
CA LYS A 81 -16.24 27.39 8.42
C LYS A 81 -14.88 27.87 7.91
N ALA A 82 -14.78 29.17 7.72
CA ALA A 82 -13.57 29.86 7.29
C ALA A 82 -13.42 31.12 8.14
N SER A 83 -12.25 31.33 8.74
CA SER A 83 -12.01 32.53 9.54
C SER A 83 -12.02 33.79 8.67
N TYR A 84 -12.20 34.96 9.27
CA TYR A 84 -12.16 36.24 8.55
C TYR A 84 -10.81 36.56 7.87
N TYR A 85 -9.77 35.74 8.07
CA TYR A 85 -8.46 35.88 7.42
C TYR A 85 -8.38 35.20 6.04
N THR A 86 -9.40 34.46 5.65
CA THR A 86 -9.48 33.76 4.37
C THR A 86 -10.79 34.11 3.65
N ASP A 87 -10.75 34.06 2.34
CA ASP A 87 -11.85 34.33 1.43
C ASP A 87 -12.41 33.04 0.79
N THR A 88 -12.01 31.88 1.34
CA THR A 88 -12.22 30.57 0.73
C THR A 88 -12.93 29.61 1.70
N LEU A 89 -13.95 28.90 1.21
CA LEU A 89 -14.65 27.82 1.91
C LEU A 89 -14.57 26.53 1.12
N HIS A 90 -14.24 25.44 1.80
CA HIS A 90 -14.22 24.09 1.22
C HIS A 90 -15.48 23.32 1.64
N LEU A 91 -16.33 23.02 0.68
CA LEU A 91 -17.46 22.12 0.83
C LEU A 91 -17.00 20.71 0.42
N ILE A 92 -17.12 19.74 1.30
CA ILE A 92 -16.54 18.40 1.15
C ILE A 92 -17.53 17.32 1.57
N GLY A 93 -17.43 16.15 0.95
CA GLY A 93 -18.19 14.96 1.34
C GLY A 93 -19.46 14.71 0.55
N PHE A 94 -19.63 15.37 -0.60
CA PHE A 94 -20.73 15.02 -1.50
C PHE A 94 -20.53 13.62 -2.08
N GLY A 95 -21.55 12.78 -1.94
CA GLY A 95 -21.53 11.37 -2.36
C GLY A 95 -22.02 11.11 -3.78
N ASP A 96 -22.43 12.15 -4.51
CA ASP A 96 -23.12 12.05 -5.79
C ASP A 96 -22.69 13.18 -6.76
N THR A 97 -23.45 13.35 -7.84
CA THR A 97 -23.28 14.42 -8.84
C THR A 97 -24.55 15.27 -8.99
N LEU A 98 -25.40 15.27 -7.97
CA LEU A 98 -26.66 15.99 -7.95
C LEU A 98 -26.44 17.46 -7.58
N VAL A 99 -27.46 18.29 -7.80
CA VAL A 99 -27.43 19.70 -7.41
C VAL A 99 -27.80 19.81 -5.93
N HIS A 100 -26.91 20.42 -5.14
CA HIS A 100 -27.07 20.64 -3.71
C HIS A 100 -27.29 22.12 -3.40
N LYS A 101 -28.19 22.41 -2.46
CA LYS A 101 -28.40 23.77 -1.95
C LYS A 101 -27.35 24.09 -0.89
N VAL A 102 -26.80 25.29 -0.95
CA VAL A 102 -25.82 25.82 -0.01
C VAL A 102 -26.27 27.18 0.48
N GLN A 103 -26.21 27.39 1.79
CA GLN A 103 -26.48 28.69 2.42
C GLN A 103 -25.20 29.21 3.07
N VAL A 104 -24.77 30.41 2.69
CA VAL A 104 -23.54 31.03 3.21
C VAL A 104 -23.90 32.22 4.09
N PHE A 105 -23.27 32.29 5.26
CA PHE A 105 -23.54 33.28 6.30
C PHE A 105 -22.24 33.96 6.74
N SER A 106 -22.32 35.26 7.03
CA SER A 106 -21.31 35.95 7.84
C SER A 106 -21.69 35.85 9.31
N VAL A 107 -20.74 35.48 10.17
CA VAL A 107 -20.96 35.34 11.62
C VAL A 107 -20.07 36.32 12.38
N GLY A 108 -20.69 37.11 13.25
CA GLY A 108 -20.00 38.08 14.10
C GLY A 108 -19.31 37.45 15.32
N LYS A 109 -18.45 38.22 16.00
CA LYS A 109 -17.77 37.80 17.25
C LYS A 109 -18.73 37.57 18.41
N ASN A 110 -19.93 38.14 18.32
CA ASN A 110 -21.06 37.94 19.23
C ASN A 110 -22.03 36.83 18.75
N GLU A 111 -21.60 36.00 17.78
CA GLU A 111 -22.37 34.91 17.16
C GLU A 111 -23.69 35.32 16.47
N LYS A 112 -23.93 36.63 16.26
CA LYS A 112 -25.04 37.08 15.41
C LYS A 112 -24.73 36.75 13.95
N VAL A 113 -25.75 36.27 13.25
CA VAL A 113 -25.64 35.69 11.89
C VAL A 113 -26.34 36.59 10.88
N SER A 114 -25.71 36.80 9.72
CA SER A 114 -26.30 37.54 8.61
C SER A 114 -27.51 36.82 8.00
N ALA A 115 -28.25 37.50 7.11
CA ALA A 115 -29.12 36.79 6.16
C ALA A 115 -28.28 35.83 5.29
N PRO A 116 -28.83 34.67 4.86
CA PRO A 116 -28.11 33.74 3.99
C PRO A 116 -27.94 34.30 2.58
N VAL A 117 -26.78 33.99 1.97
CA VAL A 117 -26.64 33.97 0.52
C VAL A 117 -26.88 32.53 0.07
N GLU A 118 -27.98 32.31 -0.64
CA GLU A 118 -28.33 30.99 -1.17
C GLU A 118 -27.71 30.78 -2.56
N LEU A 119 -27.12 29.62 -2.77
CA LEU A 119 -26.59 29.19 -4.06
C LEU A 119 -26.71 27.67 -4.20
N THR A 120 -26.45 27.19 -5.41
CA THR A 120 -26.40 25.76 -5.70
C THR A 120 -25.02 25.32 -6.14
N VAL A 121 -24.68 24.08 -5.83
CA VAL A 121 -23.41 23.45 -6.17
C VAL A 121 -23.69 22.06 -6.74
N GLN A 122 -23.05 21.73 -7.85
CA GLN A 122 -23.08 20.38 -8.43
C GLN A 122 -21.65 19.82 -8.46
N PRO A 123 -21.27 18.94 -7.53
CA PRO A 123 -19.92 18.39 -7.46
C PRO A 123 -19.62 17.46 -8.64
N LEU A 124 -18.33 17.27 -8.93
CA LEU A 124 -17.91 16.25 -9.88
C LEU A 124 -18.03 14.86 -9.25
N ARG A 125 -18.01 13.82 -10.09
CA ARG A 125 -18.12 12.42 -9.67
C ARG A 125 -17.12 12.10 -8.54
N PRO A 126 -17.59 11.70 -7.35
CA PRO A 126 -16.74 11.53 -6.18
C PRO A 126 -15.79 10.35 -6.31
N ALA A 127 -14.69 10.41 -5.57
CA ALA A 127 -13.63 9.40 -5.59
C ALA A 127 -14.15 8.00 -5.26
N VAL A 128 -15.14 7.86 -4.36
CA VAL A 128 -15.76 6.56 -4.02
C VAL A 128 -16.34 5.87 -5.26
N ILE A 129 -17.07 6.61 -6.11
CA ILE A 129 -17.71 6.05 -7.30
C ILE A 129 -16.68 5.84 -8.43
N SER A 130 -15.77 6.79 -8.61
CA SER A 130 -14.73 6.71 -9.65
C SER A 130 -13.75 5.56 -9.38
N ALA A 131 -13.31 5.40 -8.13
CA ALA A 131 -12.42 4.32 -7.73
C ALA A 131 -13.11 2.96 -7.87
N PHE A 132 -14.36 2.83 -7.41
CA PHE A 132 -15.12 1.60 -7.57
C PHE A 132 -15.19 1.11 -9.02
N SER A 133 -15.45 2.02 -9.97
CA SER A 133 -15.53 1.65 -11.40
C SER A 133 -14.22 1.16 -12.00
N SER A 134 -13.09 1.39 -11.34
CA SER A 134 -11.78 0.87 -11.76
C SER A 134 -11.39 -0.44 -11.09
N ILE A 135 -12.17 -0.92 -10.11
CA ILE A 135 -11.81 -2.10 -9.34
C ILE A 135 -11.78 -3.33 -10.23
N THR A 136 -10.66 -4.04 -10.19
CA THR A 136 -10.60 -5.43 -10.63
C THR A 136 -10.37 -6.34 -9.43
N MET A 137 -11.02 -7.50 -9.45
CA MET A 137 -10.89 -8.53 -8.44
C MET A 137 -10.74 -9.88 -9.12
N GLY A 138 -9.69 -10.62 -8.76
CA GLY A 138 -9.31 -11.90 -9.37
C GLY A 138 -8.72 -12.86 -8.34
N ALA A 139 -8.69 -14.15 -8.67
CA ALA A 139 -8.05 -15.15 -7.84
C ALA A 139 -6.52 -15.02 -7.89
N THR A 140 -5.87 -15.36 -6.78
CA THR A 140 -4.40 -15.49 -6.67
C THR A 140 -4.07 -16.65 -5.73
N PHE A 141 -2.78 -16.92 -5.52
CA PHE A 141 -2.34 -17.99 -4.61
C PHE A 141 -2.85 -17.78 -3.19
N GLY A 142 -3.62 -18.75 -2.70
CA GLY A 142 -4.21 -18.74 -1.37
C GLY A 142 -5.24 -17.62 -1.15
N GLY A 143 -5.69 -16.90 -2.18
CA GLY A 143 -6.77 -15.94 -2.01
C GLY A 143 -7.17 -15.10 -3.22
N VAL A 144 -7.39 -13.81 -2.98
CA VAL A 144 -7.88 -12.84 -3.97
C VAL A 144 -7.00 -11.62 -4.06
N GLN A 145 -6.80 -11.13 -5.28
CA GLN A 145 -6.11 -9.89 -5.57
C GLN A 145 -7.12 -8.85 -6.03
N ILE A 146 -6.95 -7.64 -5.52
CA ILE A 146 -7.74 -6.47 -5.88
C ILE A 146 -6.81 -5.37 -6.37
N SER A 147 -7.17 -4.73 -7.48
CA SER A 147 -6.51 -3.49 -7.92
C SER A 147 -7.53 -2.38 -8.16
N PHE A 148 -7.10 -1.14 -8.01
CA PHE A 148 -7.94 0.05 -8.16
C PHE A 148 -7.13 1.27 -8.60
N ARG A 149 -7.85 2.29 -9.07
CA ARG A 149 -7.36 3.65 -9.35
C ARG A 149 -8.12 4.66 -8.48
N ASN A 150 -7.42 5.69 -8.01
CA ASN A 150 -7.97 6.77 -7.19
C ASN A 150 -7.33 8.10 -7.63
N ASP A 151 -7.68 8.56 -8.83
CA ASP A 151 -7.06 9.75 -9.44
C ASP A 151 -7.22 11.02 -8.56
N ALA A 152 -8.28 11.07 -7.74
CA ALA A 152 -8.53 12.17 -6.80
C ALA A 152 -7.63 12.14 -5.55
N LYS A 153 -6.94 11.03 -5.27
CA LYS A 153 -6.10 10.81 -4.07
C LYS A 153 -6.85 11.03 -2.75
N ASP A 154 -8.16 10.81 -2.76
CA ASP A 154 -8.99 10.89 -1.56
C ASP A 154 -8.72 9.69 -0.66
N ASN A 155 -8.97 9.86 0.65
CA ASN A 155 -8.84 8.77 1.60
C ASN A 155 -10.04 7.84 1.51
N LEU A 156 -9.81 6.65 0.98
CA LEU A 156 -10.82 5.62 0.73
C LEU A 156 -10.58 4.39 1.61
N ALA A 157 -11.65 3.66 1.87
CA ALA A 157 -11.65 2.34 2.49
C ALA A 157 -12.29 1.35 1.52
N LEU A 158 -11.52 0.36 1.07
CA LEU A 158 -11.99 -0.75 0.24
C LEU A 158 -12.26 -1.95 1.13
N THR A 159 -13.53 -2.31 1.29
CA THR A 159 -13.94 -3.40 2.19
C THR A 159 -14.21 -4.65 1.38
N LEU A 160 -13.35 -5.67 1.56
CA LEU A 160 -13.53 -7.00 1.03
C LEU A 160 -14.36 -7.84 2.00
N MET A 161 -15.36 -8.52 1.46
CA MET A 161 -16.23 -9.45 2.14
C MET A 161 -16.22 -10.80 1.43
N MET A 162 -16.61 -11.83 2.14
CA MET A 162 -16.79 -13.18 1.62
C MET A 162 -18.13 -13.74 2.10
N ASP A 163 -18.77 -14.54 1.27
CA ASP A 163 -19.93 -15.34 1.66
C ASP A 163 -19.48 -16.50 2.56
N SER A 164 -19.78 -16.43 3.85
CA SER A 164 -19.33 -17.39 4.85
C SER A 164 -20.15 -18.68 4.86
N THR A 165 -21.34 -18.70 4.26
CA THR A 165 -22.28 -19.84 4.31
C THR A 165 -22.65 -20.39 2.93
N GLY A 166 -22.32 -19.67 1.85
CA GLY A 166 -22.78 -19.97 0.49
C GLY A 166 -24.21 -19.50 0.21
N GLN A 167 -24.86 -18.86 1.20
CA GLN A 167 -26.23 -18.35 1.14
C GLN A 167 -26.27 -16.82 1.17
N ASN A 168 -25.23 -16.17 0.64
CA ASN A 168 -25.02 -14.72 0.65
C ASN A 168 -24.98 -14.13 2.07
N THR A 169 -24.41 -14.87 3.03
CA THR A 169 -24.13 -14.33 4.37
C THR A 169 -22.74 -13.69 4.34
N TRP A 170 -22.69 -12.38 4.18
CA TRP A 170 -21.43 -11.66 4.00
C TRP A 170 -20.72 -11.38 5.32
N THR A 171 -19.44 -11.75 5.39
CA THR A 171 -18.56 -11.40 6.49
C THR A 171 -17.39 -10.58 5.96
N THR A 172 -17.06 -9.48 6.64
CA THR A 172 -15.88 -8.67 6.33
C THR A 172 -14.63 -9.52 6.53
N VAL A 173 -13.85 -9.66 5.47
CA VAL A 173 -12.54 -10.32 5.51
C VAL A 173 -11.47 -9.29 5.87
N ASN A 174 -11.45 -8.18 5.15
CA ASN A 174 -10.43 -7.16 5.31
C ASN A 174 -10.97 -5.79 4.84
N THR A 175 -10.48 -4.70 5.43
CA THR A 175 -10.69 -3.34 4.92
C THR A 175 -9.35 -2.66 4.71
N PHE A 176 -9.07 -2.29 3.46
CA PHE A 176 -7.86 -1.60 3.08
C PHE A 176 -8.09 -0.09 3.03
N TYR A 177 -7.31 0.68 3.79
CA TYR A 177 -7.39 2.15 3.84
C TYR A 177 -6.26 2.76 3.02
N THR A 178 -6.57 3.70 2.13
CA THR A 178 -5.57 4.27 1.22
C THR A 178 -5.96 5.62 0.64
N GLY A 179 -4.97 6.48 0.43
CA GLY A 179 -5.05 7.69 -0.41
C GLY A 179 -4.19 7.61 -1.66
N ALA A 180 -3.62 6.43 -1.96
CA ALA A 180 -2.72 6.25 -3.09
C ALA A 180 -3.49 6.33 -4.43
N PRO A 181 -2.89 6.90 -5.50
CA PRO A 181 -3.55 7.06 -6.80
C PRO A 181 -3.78 5.73 -7.55
N LEU A 182 -2.96 4.72 -7.26
CA LEU A 182 -3.07 3.36 -7.78
C LEU A 182 -2.75 2.41 -6.64
N GLY A 183 -3.30 1.20 -6.66
CA GLY A 183 -2.92 0.18 -5.70
C GLY A 183 -3.35 -1.22 -6.14
N THR A 184 -2.55 -2.20 -5.74
CA THR A 184 -2.86 -3.63 -5.82
C THR A 184 -2.59 -4.24 -4.46
N TYR A 185 -3.52 -5.05 -3.96
CA TYR A 185 -3.35 -5.77 -2.71
C TYR A 185 -3.98 -7.15 -2.80
N SER A 186 -3.37 -8.09 -2.08
CA SER A 186 -3.81 -9.48 -2.04
C SER A 186 -4.23 -9.84 -0.62
N VAL A 187 -5.36 -10.53 -0.50
CA VAL A 187 -5.80 -11.11 0.77
C VAL A 187 -5.72 -12.62 0.62
N ARG A 188 -4.89 -13.25 1.47
CA ARG A 188 -4.59 -14.69 1.45
C ARG A 188 -5.22 -15.39 2.66
N GLY A 189 -5.09 -16.72 2.73
CA GLY A 189 -5.60 -17.56 3.82
C GLY A 189 -6.89 -18.31 3.49
N PHE A 190 -7.26 -18.38 2.21
CA PHE A 190 -8.43 -19.12 1.74
C PHE A 190 -8.05 -20.49 1.20
N ASP A 191 -8.94 -21.46 1.40
CA ASP A 191 -8.85 -22.74 0.70
C ASP A 191 -9.10 -22.59 -0.82
N THR A 192 -8.96 -23.69 -1.55
CA THR A 192 -9.00 -23.73 -3.02
C THR A 192 -10.39 -24.10 -3.56
N THR A 193 -11.43 -23.94 -2.75
CA THR A 193 -12.82 -24.09 -3.18
C THR A 193 -13.34 -22.80 -3.80
N VAL A 194 -14.37 -22.89 -4.63
CA VAL A 194 -15.02 -21.70 -5.19
C VAL A 194 -15.74 -20.97 -4.06
N LYS A 195 -15.41 -19.69 -3.85
CA LYS A 195 -16.07 -18.81 -2.87
C LYS A 195 -16.56 -17.53 -3.53
N LYS A 196 -17.63 -16.95 -3.00
CA LYS A 196 -18.09 -15.62 -3.42
C LYS A 196 -17.39 -14.54 -2.61
N PHE A 197 -16.80 -13.59 -3.30
CA PHE A 197 -16.19 -12.39 -2.75
C PHE A 197 -16.99 -11.17 -3.18
N ALA A 198 -17.09 -10.20 -2.28
CA ALA A 198 -17.76 -8.93 -2.52
C ALA A 198 -16.85 -7.78 -2.11
N ILE A 199 -16.80 -6.71 -2.89
CA ILE A 199 -16.02 -5.53 -2.56
C ILE A 199 -16.80 -4.26 -2.84
N PHE A 200 -16.72 -3.32 -1.92
CA PHE A 200 -17.23 -1.96 -2.09
C PHE A 200 -16.24 -0.94 -1.55
N VAL A 201 -16.38 0.30 -1.98
CA VAL A 201 -15.57 1.44 -1.55
C VAL A 201 -16.43 2.33 -0.67
N ARG A 202 -15.83 2.91 0.37
CA ARG A 202 -16.41 4.01 1.13
C ARG A 202 -15.37 5.07 1.44
N ASP A 203 -15.82 6.28 1.71
CA ASP A 203 -14.96 7.35 2.22
C ASP A 203 -15.20 7.63 3.71
N ARG A 204 -14.56 8.69 4.22
CA ARG A 204 -14.68 9.16 5.61
C ARG A 204 -16.04 9.78 5.94
N TRP A 205 -16.85 10.12 4.94
CA TRP A 205 -18.18 10.70 5.11
C TRP A 205 -19.28 9.63 4.99
N SER A 206 -18.88 8.36 4.93
CA SER A 206 -19.78 7.21 4.76
C SER A 206 -20.52 7.22 3.41
N ASN A 207 -20.04 7.98 2.41
CA ASN A 207 -20.47 7.73 1.04
C ASN A 207 -19.99 6.33 0.65
N ARG A 208 -20.85 5.56 0.01
CA ARG A 208 -20.59 4.15 -0.32
C ARG A 208 -20.88 3.90 -1.80
N SER A 209 -20.02 3.13 -2.45
CA SER A 209 -20.29 2.62 -3.80
C SER A 209 -21.31 1.49 -3.77
N ASP A 210 -21.71 1.03 -4.96
CA ASP A 210 -22.28 -0.31 -5.12
C ASP A 210 -21.24 -1.39 -4.75
N THR A 211 -21.62 -2.66 -4.85
CA THR A 211 -20.81 -3.81 -4.48
C THR A 211 -20.50 -4.69 -5.69
N LEU A 212 -19.22 -4.89 -5.98
CA LEU A 212 -18.76 -5.86 -6.99
C LEU A 212 -18.73 -7.24 -6.34
N ILE A 213 -19.47 -8.20 -6.90
CA ILE A 213 -19.51 -9.59 -6.43
C ILE A 213 -18.91 -10.52 -7.49
N LYS A 214 -18.00 -11.42 -7.10
CA LYS A 214 -17.47 -12.47 -7.97
C LYS A 214 -17.31 -13.80 -7.24
N SER A 215 -17.61 -14.89 -7.94
CA SER A 215 -17.20 -16.24 -7.53
C SER A 215 -15.77 -16.50 -8.01
N LEU A 216 -14.85 -16.72 -7.08
CA LEU A 216 -13.43 -16.96 -7.37
C LEU A 216 -12.97 -18.24 -6.70
N LYS A 217 -12.06 -18.95 -7.38
CA LYS A 217 -11.37 -20.13 -6.84
C LYS A 217 -9.91 -19.74 -6.56
N PRO A 218 -9.52 -19.50 -5.30
CA PRO A 218 -8.12 -19.27 -4.95
C PRO A 218 -7.21 -20.36 -5.50
N VAL A 219 -6.03 -19.97 -5.95
CA VAL A 219 -5.06 -20.89 -6.53
C VAL A 219 -4.36 -21.64 -5.41
N TYR A 220 -4.27 -22.97 -5.53
CA TYR A 220 -3.50 -23.78 -4.58
C TYR A 220 -2.02 -23.47 -4.74
N GLU A 221 -1.31 -23.29 -3.64
CA GLU A 221 0.15 -23.18 -3.65
C GLU A 221 0.75 -24.48 -3.15
N GLU A 222 1.66 -25.06 -3.92
CA GLU A 222 2.43 -26.24 -3.59
C GLU A 222 3.91 -26.03 -3.92
N LEU A 223 4.79 -26.78 -3.25
CA LEU A 223 6.18 -26.90 -3.63
C LEU A 223 6.25 -27.70 -4.94
N ILE A 224 6.89 -27.13 -5.96
CA ILE A 224 7.02 -27.75 -7.27
C ILE A 224 8.08 -28.83 -7.19
N SER A 225 7.69 -30.07 -7.50
CA SER A 225 8.61 -31.21 -7.49
C SER A 225 9.77 -31.00 -8.46
N LYS A 226 11.00 -31.18 -7.95
CA LYS A 226 12.27 -31.11 -8.71
C LYS A 226 12.56 -32.35 -9.55
N SER A 227 11.73 -33.39 -9.43
CA SER A 227 11.93 -34.68 -10.11
C SER A 227 11.99 -34.60 -11.64
N THR A 228 11.44 -33.53 -12.23
CA THR A 228 11.46 -33.30 -13.68
C THR A 228 12.44 -32.22 -14.14
N TRP A 229 13.13 -31.57 -13.20
CA TRP A 229 13.98 -30.43 -13.52
C TRP A 229 15.29 -30.88 -14.13
N LYS A 230 15.76 -30.11 -15.12
CA LYS A 230 17.03 -30.34 -15.80
C LYS A 230 17.70 -29.04 -16.13
N GLU A 231 19.02 -29.07 -16.14
CA GLU A 231 19.82 -28.01 -16.73
C GLU A 231 19.52 -27.91 -18.22
N LEU A 232 19.25 -26.70 -18.70
CA LEU A 232 19.23 -26.38 -20.13
C LEU A 232 20.41 -25.45 -20.41
N ARG A 233 21.37 -25.93 -21.21
CA ARG A 233 22.53 -25.13 -21.62
C ARG A 233 22.27 -24.45 -22.95
N LEU A 234 22.03 -23.14 -22.91
CA LEU A 234 21.94 -22.30 -24.10
C LEU A 234 23.28 -21.58 -24.37
N PRO A 235 23.60 -21.18 -25.61
CA PRO A 235 24.91 -20.61 -25.97
C PRO A 235 25.36 -19.40 -25.14
N THR A 236 24.41 -18.59 -24.67
CA THR A 236 24.68 -17.39 -23.87
C THR A 236 24.68 -17.63 -22.36
N ASP A 237 24.28 -18.82 -21.92
CA ASP A 237 24.15 -19.13 -20.50
C ASP A 237 25.53 -19.36 -19.87
N THR A 238 25.64 -19.02 -18.58
CA THR A 238 26.82 -19.30 -17.76
C THR A 238 26.62 -20.64 -17.06
N TRP A 239 26.99 -21.72 -17.75
CA TRP A 239 26.90 -23.10 -17.28
C TRP A 239 28.23 -23.66 -16.76
N ALA A 240 29.34 -22.96 -17.00
CA ALA A 240 30.65 -23.39 -16.53
C ALA A 240 30.75 -23.25 -15.00
N GLN A 241 31.06 -24.37 -14.35
CA GLN A 241 31.29 -24.48 -12.91
C GLN A 241 32.74 -24.20 -12.54
N ALA A 242 32.98 -23.69 -11.31
CA ALA A 242 34.32 -23.39 -10.83
C ALA A 242 35.23 -24.63 -10.78
N ASP A 243 34.70 -25.78 -10.37
CA ASP A 243 35.33 -27.10 -10.47
C ASP A 243 34.27 -28.22 -10.45
N GLY A 244 34.70 -29.49 -10.49
CA GLY A 244 33.80 -30.65 -10.55
C GLY A 244 32.96 -30.88 -9.28
N GLY A 245 33.23 -30.16 -8.20
CA GLY A 245 32.49 -30.18 -6.93
C GLY A 245 31.47 -29.05 -6.80
N TYR A 246 31.03 -28.40 -7.88
CA TYR A 246 30.10 -27.27 -7.84
C TYR A 246 29.02 -27.33 -8.94
N GLN A 247 28.36 -28.49 -9.05
CA GLN A 247 27.48 -28.82 -10.18
C GLN A 247 26.22 -27.96 -10.24
N PHE A 248 25.80 -27.58 -11.45
CA PHE A 248 24.55 -26.83 -11.67
C PHE A 248 23.32 -27.60 -11.18
N SER A 249 23.30 -28.92 -11.31
CA SER A 249 22.21 -29.77 -10.83
C SER A 249 22.02 -29.71 -9.31
N TRP A 250 22.99 -29.20 -8.56
CA TRP A 250 22.88 -29.01 -7.11
C TRP A 250 22.10 -27.78 -6.72
N LEU A 251 21.66 -26.94 -7.67
CA LEU A 251 20.66 -25.91 -7.40
C LEU A 251 19.27 -26.49 -7.10
N PHE A 252 19.05 -27.77 -7.39
CA PHE A 252 17.76 -28.41 -7.29
C PHE A 252 17.87 -29.90 -6.91
N ASP A 253 18.85 -30.26 -6.06
CA ASP A 253 19.08 -31.65 -5.61
C ASP A 253 18.38 -32.00 -4.27
N ASN A 254 17.68 -31.04 -3.67
CA ASN A 254 17.08 -31.06 -2.32
C ASN A 254 18.12 -31.10 -1.18
N ASN A 255 19.33 -30.56 -1.38
CA ASN A 255 20.37 -30.49 -0.37
C ASN A 255 20.99 -29.09 -0.25
N ILE A 256 20.57 -28.35 0.77
CA ILE A 256 21.08 -27.00 1.11
C ILE A 256 22.54 -26.95 1.60
N ASN A 257 23.25 -28.09 1.60
CA ASN A 257 24.68 -28.18 1.91
C ASN A 257 25.53 -28.40 0.66
N SER A 258 24.93 -28.81 -0.46
CA SER A 258 25.55 -28.75 -1.78
C SER A 258 25.55 -27.29 -2.26
N ILE A 259 26.46 -26.91 -3.17
CA ILE A 259 26.39 -25.60 -3.83
C ILE A 259 26.67 -25.69 -5.33
N PHE A 260 25.97 -24.88 -6.10
CA PHE A 260 26.46 -24.46 -7.41
C PHE A 260 27.38 -23.25 -7.24
N ALA A 261 28.49 -23.26 -7.96
CA ALA A 261 29.40 -22.14 -8.08
C ALA A 261 29.82 -21.98 -9.54
N SER A 262 29.47 -20.84 -10.15
CA SER A 262 30.01 -20.50 -11.47
C SER A 262 31.50 -20.18 -11.40
N THR A 263 32.19 -20.18 -12.55
CA THR A 263 33.62 -19.87 -12.58
C THR A 263 33.93 -18.48 -12.02
N ASN A 264 35.10 -18.30 -11.41
CA ASN A 264 35.61 -16.99 -10.98
C ASN A 264 35.82 -16.01 -12.14
N LEU A 265 35.83 -16.51 -13.39
CA LEU A 265 36.00 -15.71 -14.62
C LEU A 265 34.67 -15.24 -15.21
N SER A 266 33.54 -15.67 -14.65
CA SER A 266 32.22 -15.20 -15.06
C SER A 266 32.09 -13.69 -14.85
N VAL A 267 31.20 -13.04 -15.60
CA VAL A 267 30.96 -11.59 -15.53
C VAL A 267 29.49 -11.34 -15.25
N LEU A 268 29.18 -10.41 -14.34
CA LEU A 268 27.80 -9.98 -14.09
C LEU A 268 27.33 -8.95 -15.14
N PRO A 269 26.06 -8.99 -15.58
CA PRO A 269 25.07 -9.99 -15.21
C PRO A 269 25.34 -11.35 -15.86
N GLN A 270 25.11 -12.42 -15.12
CA GLN A 270 25.19 -13.80 -15.63
C GLN A 270 23.86 -14.52 -15.42
N TRP A 271 23.59 -15.56 -16.20
CA TRP A 271 22.35 -16.32 -16.08
C TRP A 271 22.51 -17.78 -16.47
N SER A 272 21.60 -18.60 -15.96
CA SER A 272 21.51 -20.02 -16.28
C SER A 272 20.06 -20.44 -16.41
N THR A 273 19.80 -21.48 -17.20
CA THR A 273 18.44 -21.91 -17.53
C THR A 273 18.10 -23.30 -16.99
N ILE A 274 16.90 -23.43 -16.44
CA ILE A 274 16.32 -24.66 -15.91
C ILE A 274 15.09 -25.01 -16.77
N ASP A 275 15.05 -26.23 -17.32
CA ASP A 275 13.82 -26.84 -17.83
C ASP A 275 13.11 -27.53 -16.66
N LEU A 276 11.93 -27.03 -16.27
CA LEU A 276 11.12 -27.64 -15.20
C LEU A 276 10.48 -28.96 -15.63
N GLY A 277 10.48 -29.27 -16.93
CA GLY A 277 9.82 -30.42 -17.54
C GLY A 277 8.30 -30.32 -17.61
N LYS A 278 7.70 -29.34 -16.93
CA LYS A 278 6.26 -29.10 -16.82
C LYS A 278 5.97 -27.60 -16.78
N LYS A 279 4.74 -27.21 -17.16
CA LYS A 279 4.30 -25.82 -17.03
C LYS A 279 3.85 -25.52 -15.60
N VAL A 280 4.30 -24.40 -15.07
CA VAL A 280 4.05 -23.97 -13.70
C VAL A 280 3.64 -22.51 -13.69
N VAL A 281 2.58 -22.18 -12.95
CA VAL A 281 2.31 -20.80 -12.52
C VAL A 281 3.05 -20.61 -11.21
N LEU A 282 4.02 -19.69 -11.15
CA LEU A 282 4.82 -19.44 -9.96
C LEU A 282 4.14 -18.47 -9.00
N SER A 283 4.28 -18.74 -7.71
CA SER A 283 3.83 -17.87 -6.62
C SER A 283 5.00 -17.20 -5.88
N ARG A 284 6.10 -17.94 -5.71
CA ARG A 284 7.35 -17.48 -5.10
C ARG A 284 8.52 -18.38 -5.47
N ILE A 285 9.71 -17.83 -5.42
CA ILE A 285 10.98 -18.55 -5.47
C ILE A 285 11.65 -18.41 -4.10
N VAL A 286 12.21 -19.49 -3.59
CA VAL A 286 13.02 -19.49 -2.38
C VAL A 286 14.45 -19.80 -2.80
N GLU A 287 15.40 -18.94 -2.44
CA GLU A 287 16.82 -19.15 -2.68
C GLU A 287 17.53 -19.40 -1.34
N HIS A 288 18.30 -20.46 -1.27
CA HIS A 288 19.11 -20.80 -0.12
C HIS A 288 20.55 -20.38 -0.40
N GLN A 289 21.06 -19.42 0.37
CA GLN A 289 22.47 -19.06 0.32
C GLN A 289 23.33 -20.16 0.96
N GLN A 290 24.58 -20.28 0.52
CA GLN A 290 25.56 -21.12 1.19
C GLN A 290 25.82 -20.64 2.62
N GLN A 291 25.86 -21.54 3.60
CA GLN A 291 26.10 -21.24 5.02
C GLN A 291 27.51 -20.70 5.37
N ALA A 292 28.48 -20.80 4.46
CA ALA A 292 29.89 -20.56 4.75
C ALA A 292 30.39 -19.22 4.17
N ASP A 293 31.49 -19.24 3.41
CA ASP A 293 32.25 -18.04 3.03
C ASP A 293 31.49 -17.05 2.13
N HIS A 294 30.40 -17.49 1.50
CA HIS A 294 29.55 -16.65 0.67
C HIS A 294 28.29 -16.14 1.39
N PHE A 295 28.06 -16.48 2.66
CA PHE A 295 26.83 -16.10 3.35
C PHE A 295 26.72 -14.57 3.55
N TYR A 296 25.77 -13.92 2.85
CA TYR A 296 25.67 -12.45 2.72
C TYR A 296 27.01 -11.77 2.36
N ALA A 297 27.86 -12.45 1.60
CA ALA A 297 29.21 -12.02 1.28
C ALA A 297 29.65 -12.59 -0.07
N GLY A 298 30.74 -12.05 -0.64
CA GLY A 298 31.37 -12.61 -1.82
C GLY A 298 30.41 -12.81 -2.99
N SER A 299 30.27 -14.07 -3.39
CA SER A 299 29.52 -14.57 -4.53
C SER A 299 28.03 -14.81 -4.28
N ALA A 300 27.51 -14.60 -3.07
CA ALA A 300 26.07 -14.74 -2.83
C ALA A 300 25.27 -13.72 -3.63
N VAL A 301 24.12 -14.18 -4.13
CA VAL A 301 23.20 -13.37 -4.92
C VAL A 301 22.65 -12.23 -4.07
N LYS A 302 22.84 -10.99 -4.54
CA LYS A 302 22.28 -9.80 -3.89
C LYS A 302 21.10 -9.22 -4.68
N LYS A 303 21.16 -9.28 -6.01
CA LYS A 303 20.08 -8.87 -6.91
C LYS A 303 19.96 -9.83 -8.08
N PHE A 304 18.74 -10.22 -8.41
CA PHE A 304 18.48 -11.08 -9.55
C PHE A 304 17.13 -10.78 -10.21
N GLU A 305 16.99 -11.26 -11.43
CA GLU A 305 15.74 -11.32 -12.17
C GLU A 305 15.40 -12.78 -12.45
N LEU A 306 14.12 -13.12 -12.32
CA LEU A 306 13.61 -14.39 -12.80
C LEU A 306 12.84 -14.17 -14.10
N TRP A 307 13.22 -14.92 -15.13
CA TRP A 307 12.60 -14.89 -16.45
C TRP A 307 11.97 -16.23 -16.77
N GLY A 308 10.89 -16.21 -17.52
CA GLY A 308 10.17 -17.42 -17.92
C GLY A 308 9.96 -17.51 -19.42
N SER A 309 9.90 -18.74 -19.94
CA SER A 309 9.53 -19.02 -21.33
C SER A 309 8.78 -20.35 -21.45
N ASN A 310 8.08 -20.51 -22.58
CA ASN A 310 7.55 -21.80 -23.03
C ASN A 310 8.20 -22.27 -24.35
N ASP A 311 9.00 -21.43 -24.99
CA ASP A 311 9.64 -21.67 -26.28
C ASP A 311 10.95 -20.86 -26.38
N PRO A 312 11.95 -21.14 -25.52
CA PRO A 312 13.17 -20.35 -25.46
C PRO A 312 13.95 -20.48 -26.76
N SER A 313 14.48 -19.36 -27.27
CA SER A 313 15.27 -19.40 -28.50
C SER A 313 16.52 -20.28 -28.34
N PRO A 314 16.77 -21.27 -29.24
CA PRO A 314 17.93 -22.17 -29.14
C PRO A 314 19.29 -21.48 -29.23
N ASP A 315 19.35 -20.26 -29.80
CA ASP A 315 20.57 -19.45 -29.88
C ASP A 315 20.96 -18.80 -28.53
N GLY A 316 20.11 -18.92 -27.52
CA GLY A 316 20.30 -18.37 -26.19
C GLY A 316 19.88 -16.91 -26.02
N SER A 317 19.42 -16.26 -27.09
CA SER A 317 18.92 -14.89 -27.04
C SER A 317 17.76 -14.72 -26.04
N TRP A 318 17.40 -13.46 -25.79
CA TRP A 318 16.28 -13.10 -24.92
C TRP A 318 14.93 -13.18 -25.64
N ASP A 319 14.90 -13.63 -26.89
CA ASP A 319 13.66 -13.85 -27.64
C ASP A 319 12.80 -14.91 -26.94
N ASN A 320 11.48 -14.65 -26.90
CA ASN A 320 10.48 -15.46 -26.19
C ASN A 320 10.66 -15.56 -24.67
N TRP A 321 11.50 -14.73 -24.06
CA TRP A 321 11.59 -14.61 -22.60
C TRP A 321 10.74 -13.45 -22.08
N GLN A 322 10.07 -13.67 -20.95
CA GLN A 322 9.35 -12.61 -20.23
C GLN A 322 9.87 -12.48 -18.79
N LEU A 323 10.01 -11.25 -18.33
CA LEU A 323 10.39 -10.96 -16.96
C LEU A 323 9.23 -11.33 -16.03
N LEU A 324 9.48 -12.23 -15.09
CA LEU A 324 8.51 -12.63 -14.07
C LEU A 324 8.60 -11.71 -12.87
N GLY A 325 9.82 -11.39 -12.42
CA GLY A 325 10.08 -10.47 -11.32
C GLY A 325 11.57 -10.13 -11.13
N SER A 326 11.81 -9.06 -10.39
CA SER A 326 13.15 -8.57 -10.03
C SER A 326 13.23 -8.46 -8.50
N PHE A 327 14.27 -9.01 -7.91
CA PHE A 327 14.36 -9.23 -6.48
C PHE A 327 15.71 -8.77 -5.91
N ASN A 328 15.70 -8.41 -4.63
CA ASN A 328 16.89 -8.03 -3.87
C ASN A 328 16.93 -8.88 -2.60
N SER A 329 18.08 -9.50 -2.31
CA SER A 329 18.32 -10.19 -1.05
C SER A 329 18.16 -9.22 0.12
N PHE A 330 17.59 -9.72 1.21
CA PHE A 330 17.32 -8.98 2.43
C PHE A 330 18.07 -9.62 3.59
N LYS A 331 18.89 -8.84 4.29
CA LYS A 331 19.59 -9.26 5.50
C LYS A 331 18.83 -8.77 6.74
N PRO A 332 18.13 -9.63 7.50
CA PRO A 332 17.30 -9.21 8.62
C PRO A 332 18.03 -8.39 9.67
N SER A 333 19.26 -8.78 10.04
CA SER A 333 19.99 -8.10 11.12
C SER A 333 20.44 -6.68 10.78
N GLY A 334 20.55 -6.34 9.49
CA GLY A 334 21.12 -5.06 9.04
C GLY A 334 22.58 -4.82 9.45
N LEU A 335 23.25 -5.82 10.05
CA LEU A 335 24.64 -5.68 10.48
C LEU A 335 25.59 -5.52 9.27
N PRO A 336 26.78 -4.91 9.47
CA PRO A 336 27.78 -4.81 8.42
C PRO A 336 28.13 -6.15 7.76
N LEU A 337 28.60 -6.11 6.51
CA LEU A 337 29.09 -7.31 5.82
C LEU A 337 30.23 -7.97 6.61
N GLY A 338 30.25 -9.31 6.64
CA GLY A 338 31.17 -10.10 7.47
C GLY A 338 30.68 -10.36 8.91
N GLN A 339 29.52 -9.82 9.31
CA GLN A 339 28.86 -10.16 10.58
C GLN A 339 27.47 -10.72 10.33
N THR A 340 27.12 -11.86 10.93
CA THR A 340 25.79 -12.49 10.77
C THR A 340 25.24 -12.98 12.09
N THR A 341 23.92 -12.97 12.25
CA THR A 341 23.21 -13.52 13.41
C THR A 341 22.63 -14.92 13.12
N GLU A 342 22.06 -15.56 14.15
CA GLU A 342 21.27 -16.78 13.96
C GLU A 342 19.98 -16.52 13.18
N GLU A 343 19.41 -15.31 13.32
CA GLU A 343 18.25 -14.89 12.52
C GLU A 343 18.60 -14.81 11.04
N ASP A 344 19.77 -14.24 10.70
CA ASP A 344 20.28 -14.21 9.32
C ASP A 344 20.40 -15.65 8.78
N ARG A 345 21.08 -16.54 9.52
CA ARG A 345 21.27 -17.97 9.14
C ARG A 345 19.95 -18.69 8.93
N ASN A 346 19.01 -18.52 9.84
CA ASN A 346 17.70 -19.14 9.73
C ASN A 346 16.92 -18.62 8.52
N TYR A 347 17.02 -17.32 8.22
CA TYR A 347 16.33 -16.68 7.10
C TYR A 347 16.91 -17.09 5.75
N ALA A 348 18.20 -16.89 5.48
CA ALA A 348 18.75 -17.07 4.12
C ALA A 348 19.32 -18.45 3.81
N TRP A 349 19.77 -19.22 4.81
CA TRP A 349 20.33 -20.56 4.56
C TRP A 349 19.34 -21.67 4.91
N PHE A 350 18.84 -21.72 6.15
CA PHE A 350 18.03 -22.85 6.59
C PHE A 350 16.62 -22.84 5.99
N LYS A 351 15.89 -21.71 6.09
CA LYS A 351 14.57 -21.56 5.48
C LYS A 351 14.63 -21.10 4.02
N GLY A 352 15.71 -20.41 3.64
CA GLY A 352 15.86 -19.75 2.35
C GLY A 352 15.12 -18.41 2.29
N GLU A 353 15.66 -17.47 1.52
CA GLU A 353 15.03 -16.18 1.29
C GLU A 353 13.81 -16.35 0.37
N ASP A 354 12.64 -15.92 0.87
CA ASP A 354 11.37 -16.01 0.16
C ASP A 354 11.12 -14.77 -0.71
N PHE A 355 11.14 -14.97 -2.02
CA PHE A 355 10.86 -13.94 -3.02
C PHE A 355 9.50 -14.19 -3.68
N SER A 356 8.48 -13.52 -3.13
CA SER A 356 7.09 -13.66 -3.58
C SER A 356 6.73 -12.74 -4.75
N PHE A 357 5.95 -13.25 -5.69
CA PHE A 357 5.36 -12.44 -6.76
C PHE A 357 4.11 -11.70 -6.25
N ASP A 358 3.97 -10.46 -6.68
CA ASP A 358 2.87 -9.57 -6.30
C ASP A 358 1.63 -9.73 -7.19
N ARG A 359 1.68 -10.62 -8.18
CA ARG A 359 0.64 -10.86 -9.19
C ARG A 359 0.59 -12.33 -9.56
N LEU A 360 -0.53 -12.76 -10.13
CA LEU A 360 -0.61 -14.07 -10.76
C LEU A 360 0.17 -14.05 -12.08
N LEU A 361 1.14 -14.93 -12.20
CA LEU A 361 2.01 -15.01 -13.38
C LEU A 361 1.41 -15.88 -14.48
N PRO A 362 1.86 -15.71 -15.74
CA PRO A 362 1.62 -16.72 -16.77
C PRO A 362 2.33 -18.04 -16.44
N ALA A 363 1.78 -19.15 -16.92
CA ALA A 363 2.41 -20.46 -16.77
C ALA A 363 3.64 -20.58 -17.68
N VAL A 364 4.76 -21.05 -17.12
CA VAL A 364 6.05 -21.20 -17.84
C VAL A 364 6.67 -22.57 -17.58
N ARG A 365 7.47 -23.07 -18.53
CA ARG A 365 8.21 -24.33 -18.38
C ARG A 365 9.70 -24.11 -18.18
N PHE A 366 10.27 -23.11 -18.83
CA PHE A 366 11.68 -22.79 -18.73
C PHE A 366 11.87 -21.56 -17.86
N LEU A 367 12.82 -21.62 -16.94
CA LEU A 367 13.19 -20.50 -16.08
C LEU A 367 14.64 -20.13 -16.29
N ARG A 368 14.90 -18.84 -16.39
CA ARG A 368 16.24 -18.29 -16.45
C ARG A 368 16.45 -17.43 -15.22
N PHE A 369 17.41 -17.84 -14.38
CA PHE A 369 17.82 -17.12 -13.19
C PHE A 369 18.97 -16.19 -13.59
N LYS A 370 18.76 -14.88 -13.56
CA LYS A 370 19.73 -13.89 -14.00
C LYS A 370 20.22 -13.07 -12.82
N THR A 371 21.43 -13.33 -12.37
CA THR A 371 22.07 -12.57 -11.30
C THR A 371 22.60 -11.25 -11.86
N LEU A 372 22.20 -10.15 -11.25
CA LEU A 372 22.62 -8.79 -11.61
C LEU A 372 23.76 -8.30 -10.72
N GLU A 373 23.72 -8.65 -9.43
CA GLU A 373 24.66 -8.18 -8.42
C GLU A 373 24.85 -9.26 -7.35
N THR A 374 26.07 -9.41 -6.85
CA THR A 374 26.39 -10.21 -5.66
C THR A 374 26.78 -9.30 -4.50
N TYR A 375 27.01 -9.85 -3.32
CA TYR A 375 27.35 -9.04 -2.15
C TYR A 375 28.71 -8.33 -2.24
N SER A 376 29.73 -8.97 -2.81
CA SER A 376 31.06 -8.32 -2.92
C SER A 376 31.98 -8.85 -4.03
N MET A 377 31.49 -9.64 -4.99
CA MET A 377 32.33 -10.20 -6.06
C MET A 377 31.80 -9.94 -7.48
N SER A 378 32.65 -9.46 -8.38
CA SER A 378 32.21 -8.97 -9.70
C SER A 378 31.84 -10.06 -10.73
N GLY A 379 31.93 -11.34 -10.36
CA GLY A 379 31.90 -12.44 -11.31
C GLY A 379 31.11 -13.64 -10.83
N GLN A 380 31.75 -14.57 -10.13
CA GLN A 380 31.13 -15.83 -9.69
C GLN A 380 29.86 -15.60 -8.85
N VAL A 381 28.94 -16.53 -9.01
CA VAL A 381 27.69 -16.66 -8.30
C VAL A 381 27.69 -18.00 -7.58
N VAL A 382 27.34 -17.97 -6.30
CA VAL A 382 27.18 -19.16 -5.46
C VAL A 382 25.78 -19.18 -4.88
N ILE A 383 25.11 -20.33 -5.02
CA ILE A 383 23.76 -20.60 -4.51
C ILE A 383 23.78 -22.05 -3.99
N ALA A 384 23.17 -22.29 -2.83
CA ALA A 384 23.05 -23.64 -2.29
C ALA A 384 21.89 -24.40 -2.92
N GLU A 385 20.70 -23.82 -2.94
CA GLU A 385 19.49 -24.49 -3.45
C GLU A 385 18.45 -23.46 -3.88
N ILE A 386 17.59 -23.84 -4.84
CA ILE A 386 16.41 -23.08 -5.24
C ILE A 386 15.17 -23.95 -5.10
N ASP A 387 14.16 -23.44 -4.41
CA ASP A 387 12.82 -23.99 -4.33
C ASP A 387 11.82 -23.10 -5.08
N LEU A 388 10.88 -23.73 -5.79
CA LEU A 388 9.81 -23.02 -6.48
C LEU A 388 8.47 -23.42 -5.89
N TRP A 389 7.64 -22.44 -5.58
CA TRP A 389 6.27 -22.64 -5.16
C TRP A 389 5.32 -22.10 -6.21
N GLY A 390 4.17 -22.75 -6.36
CA GLY A 390 3.21 -22.38 -7.36
C GLY A 390 2.14 -23.44 -7.55
N GLN A 391 1.66 -23.58 -8.79
CA GLN A 391 0.74 -24.64 -9.19
C GLN A 391 1.20 -25.23 -10.51
N GLN A 392 1.29 -26.56 -10.57
CA GLN A 392 1.49 -27.25 -11.84
C GLN A 392 0.24 -27.13 -12.71
N VAL A 393 0.41 -26.76 -13.98
CA VAL A 393 -0.68 -26.70 -14.97
C VAL A 393 -0.62 -27.97 -15.84
N PRO A 394 -1.79 -28.55 -16.24
CA PRO A 394 -1.85 -29.71 -17.12
C PRO A 394 -1.12 -29.54 -18.46
#